data_AF-A0A1H8FGT7-F1
#
_entry.id   AF-A0A1H8FGT7-F1
#
_cell.length_a   1.000
_cell.length_b   1.000
_cell.length_c   1.000
_cell.angle_alpha   90.00
_cell.angle_beta   90.00
_cell.angle_gamma   90.00
#
_symmetry.space_group_name_H-M   'P 1'
#
loop_
_entity.id
_entity.type
_entity.pdbx_description
1 polymer ?
#
loop_
_entity_poly.entity_id
_entity_poly.type
_entity_poly.pdbx_seq_one_letter_code
_entity_poly.pdbx_strand_id
1 'polypeptide(L)'
;MNVTNYLTNYGIEQKNGDLFYKSLPSGNYVMYWQSNNDIDVYLCRWLPSSHEDLDDSCIIDKILSFDDSNEDKVTKFKQMLKNER
;
A
#
# COMPACT_ATOMS: atom_id res chain seq x y z
N MET A 1 12.03 -2.53 -11.60
CA MET A 1 11.60 -1.32 -12.34
C MET A 1 11.64 -0.17 -11.33
N ASN A 2 11.10 1.03 -11.60
CA ASN A 2 10.84 1.94 -10.48
C ASN A 2 9.66 1.35 -9.69
N VAL A 3 9.85 1.05 -8.40
CA VAL A 3 8.81 0.42 -7.55
C VAL A 3 7.51 1.25 -7.56
N THR A 4 7.61 2.58 -7.64
CA THR A 4 6.42 3.43 -7.77
C THR A 4 5.65 3.16 -9.07
N ASN A 5 6.34 2.99 -10.20
CA ASN A 5 5.69 2.62 -11.47
C ASN A 5 4.98 1.26 -11.36
N TYR A 6 5.57 0.30 -10.64
CA TYR A 6 4.92 -0.98 -10.38
C TYR A 6 3.59 -0.77 -9.64
N LEU A 7 3.60 0.00 -8.54
CA LEU A 7 2.41 0.27 -7.73
C LEU A 7 1.35 1.09 -8.48
N THR A 8 1.77 2.07 -9.28
CA THR A 8 0.90 2.87 -10.16
C THR A 8 0.21 2.01 -11.22
N ASN A 9 0.89 0.99 -11.77
CA ASN A 9 0.26 0.05 -12.71
C ASN A 9 -0.89 -0.78 -12.09
N TYR A 10 -0.94 -0.89 -10.75
CA TYR A 10 -2.07 -1.48 -10.03
C TYR A 10 -3.15 -0.45 -9.61
N GLY A 11 -2.96 0.81 -9.99
CA GLY A 11 -3.86 1.94 -9.74
C GLY A 11 -3.68 2.61 -8.38
N ILE A 12 -2.54 2.39 -7.71
CA ILE A 12 -2.21 3.04 -6.43
C ILE A 12 -1.54 4.39 -6.73
N GLU A 13 -2.36 5.38 -7.08
CA GLU A 13 -1.87 6.68 -7.55
C GLU A 13 -2.65 7.88 -7.00
N GLN A 14 -3.81 7.65 -6.35
CA GLN A 14 -4.55 8.72 -5.70
C GLN A 14 -3.75 9.22 -4.50
N LYS A 15 -3.77 10.53 -4.25
CA LYS A 15 -2.96 11.12 -3.18
C LYS A 15 -3.83 11.60 -2.03
N ASN A 16 -3.45 11.26 -0.80
CA ASN A 16 -4.00 11.85 0.42
C ASN A 16 -2.86 12.22 1.37
N GLY A 17 -2.68 13.52 1.64
CA GLY A 17 -1.50 13.99 2.35
C GLY A 17 -0.21 13.57 1.62
N ASP A 18 0.61 12.77 2.28
CA ASP A 18 1.85 12.20 1.77
C ASP A 18 1.75 10.70 1.40
N LEU A 19 0.53 10.15 1.41
CA LEU A 19 0.24 8.79 1.01
C LEU A 19 -0.26 8.71 -0.43
N PHE A 20 0.08 7.63 -1.10
CA PHE A 20 -0.53 7.22 -2.36
C PHE A 20 -1.40 6.00 -2.12
N TYR A 21 -2.61 5.96 -2.66
CA TYR A 21 -3.58 4.94 -2.33
C TYR A 21 -4.48 4.53 -3.49
N LYS A 22 -5.20 3.44 -3.26
CA LYS A 22 -6.35 2.95 -4.02
C LYS A 22 -7.38 2.37 -3.05
N SER A 23 -8.65 2.73 -3.23
CA SER A 23 -9.76 2.05 -2.56
C SER A 23 -10.03 0.68 -3.21
N LEU A 24 -10.16 -0.35 -2.40
CA LEU A 24 -10.59 -1.67 -2.83
C LEU A 24 -12.13 -1.77 -2.79
N PRO A 25 -12.75 -2.64 -3.62
CA PRO A 25 -14.19 -2.90 -3.56
C PRO A 25 -14.70 -3.37 -2.19
N SER A 26 -13.82 -3.96 -1.37
CA SER A 26 -14.13 -4.37 0.00
C SER A 26 -14.30 -3.20 0.98
N GLY A 27 -14.03 -1.96 0.56
CA GLY A 27 -14.03 -0.77 1.40
C GLY A 27 -12.70 -0.50 2.11
N ASN A 28 -11.75 -1.45 2.05
CA ASN A 28 -10.38 -1.26 2.53
C ASN A 28 -9.55 -0.43 1.54
N TYR A 29 -8.39 0.03 1.99
CA TYR A 29 -7.48 0.84 1.20
C TYR A 29 -6.11 0.17 1.14
N VAL A 30 -5.55 0.05 -0.06
CA VAL A 30 -4.12 -0.25 -0.22
C VAL A 30 -3.42 1.05 -0.51
N MET A 31 -2.35 1.31 0.24
CA MET A 31 -1.59 2.55 0.14
C MET A 31 -0.10 2.28 0.28
N TYR A 32 0.71 3.20 -0.22
CA TYR A 32 2.12 3.23 0.07
C TYR A 32 2.56 4.60 0.55
N TRP A 33 3.58 4.56 1.41
CA TRP A 33 4.34 5.73 1.81
C TRP A 33 5.77 5.54 1.33
N GLN A 34 6.34 6.61 0.78
CA GLN A 34 7.71 6.61 0.31
C GLN A 34 8.56 7.46 1.25
N SER A 35 9.45 6.78 1.98
CA SER A 35 10.56 7.44 2.67
C SER A 35 11.72 7.72 1.69
N ASN A 36 12.80 8.33 2.17
CA ASN A 36 13.96 8.63 1.31
C ASN A 36 14.61 7.40 0.69
N ASN A 37 14.53 6.24 1.35
CA ASN A 37 15.25 5.03 0.95
C ASN A 37 14.34 3.85 0.61
N ASP A 38 13.11 3.85 1.15
CA ASP A 38 12.22 2.69 1.14
C ASP A 38 10.78 3.09 0.84
N ILE A 39 10.05 2.16 0.23
CA ILE A 39 8.60 2.26 0.02
C ILE A 39 7.93 1.20 0.87
N ASP A 40 7.07 1.60 1.79
CA ASP A 40 6.27 0.67 2.58
C ASP A 40 4.85 0.62 2.04
N VAL A 41 4.26 -0.58 1.99
CA VAL A 41 2.90 -0.81 1.51
C VAL A 41 2.03 -1.26 2.67
N TYR A 42 0.83 -0.69 2.78
CA TYR A 42 -0.11 -0.91 3.86
C TYR A 42 -1.48 -1.28 3.30
N LEU A 43 -2.13 -2.25 3.92
CA LEU A 43 -3.55 -2.52 3.77
C LEU A 43 -4.27 -1.99 5.01
N CYS A 44 -5.15 -1.03 4.85
CA CYS A 44 -5.84 -0.35 5.94
C CYS A 44 -7.38 -0.46 5.85
N ARG A 45 -8.04 -0.42 7.01
CA ARG A 45 -9.50 -0.45 7.15
C ARG A 45 -10.19 0.84 6.69
N TRP A 46 -9.48 1.96 6.78
CA TRP A 46 -9.95 3.31 6.41
C TRP A 46 -8.76 4.11 5.85
N LEU A 47 -9.03 5.25 5.21
CA LEU A 47 -7.99 6.10 4.62
C LEU A 47 -7.45 7.09 5.68
N PRO A 48 -6.21 6.96 6.16
CA PRO A 48 -5.58 7.92 7.06
C PRO A 48 -5.25 9.24 6.36
N SER A 49 -5.09 10.30 7.15
CA SER A 49 -4.82 11.64 6.62
C SER A 49 -3.36 11.82 6.21
N SER A 50 -2.44 11.08 6.83
CA SER A 50 -1.01 11.05 6.52
C SER A 50 -0.35 9.76 7.02
N HIS A 51 0.94 9.57 6.71
CA HIS A 51 1.70 8.44 7.26
C HIS A 51 1.83 8.45 8.79
N GLU A 52 1.71 9.61 9.44
CA GLU A 52 1.78 9.71 10.91
C GLU A 52 0.58 9.06 11.60
N ASP A 53 -0.55 8.92 10.88
CA ASP A 53 -1.78 8.28 11.36
C ASP A 53 -1.83 6.77 11.05
N LEU A 54 -0.76 6.19 10.50
CA LEU A 54 -0.67 4.75 10.22
C LEU A 54 -0.36 3.98 11.52
N ASP A 55 -1.41 3.51 12.18
CA ASP A 55 -1.34 2.70 13.40
C ASP A 55 -2.09 1.36 13.28
N ASP A 56 -2.07 0.55 14.35
CA ASP A 56 -2.72 -0.76 14.41
C ASP A 56 -4.27 -0.69 14.32
N SER A 57 -4.85 0.49 14.53
CA SER A 57 -6.29 0.70 14.34
C SER A 57 -6.66 0.79 12.86
N CYS A 58 -5.77 1.35 12.03
CA CYS A 58 -5.87 1.39 10.58
C CYS A 58 -5.41 0.06 9.95
N ILE A 59 -4.19 -0.38 10.30
CA ILE A 59 -3.43 -1.39 9.56
C ILE A 59 -4.03 -2.79 9.79
N ILE A 60 -4.40 -3.44 8.68
CA ILE A 60 -4.76 -4.86 8.62
C ILE A 60 -3.50 -5.69 8.36
N ASP A 61 -2.67 -5.23 7.43
CA ASP A 61 -1.42 -5.89 7.06
C ASP A 61 -0.44 -4.88 6.41
N LYS A 62 0.86 -5.21 6.39
CA LYS A 62 1.91 -4.34 5.84
C LYS A 62 3.07 -5.10 5.20
N ILE A 63 3.76 -4.43 4.28
CA ILE A 63 5.00 -4.88 3.64
C ILE A 63 6.01 -3.77 3.77
N LEU A 64 7.06 -4.01 4.54
CA LEU A 64 8.15 -3.05 4.73
C LEU A 64 9.19 -3.17 3.61
N SER A 65 9.74 -2.05 3.16
CA SER A 65 10.73 -1.95 2.08
C SER A 65 10.31 -2.75 0.84
N PHE A 66 9.11 -2.52 0.34
CA PHE A 66 8.55 -3.21 -0.82
C PHE A 66 9.49 -3.16 -2.03
N ASP A 67 9.69 -4.33 -2.64
CA ASP A 67 10.62 -4.54 -3.76
C ASP A 67 9.89 -5.39 -4.81
N ASP A 68 9.76 -4.87 -6.02
CA ASP A 68 9.05 -5.51 -7.14
C ASP A 68 9.81 -6.72 -7.71
N SER A 69 11.08 -6.92 -7.33
CA SER A 69 11.88 -8.09 -7.67
C SER A 69 11.81 -9.21 -6.63
N ASN A 70 11.27 -8.93 -5.43
CA ASN A 70 11.14 -9.92 -4.37
C ASN A 70 9.79 -10.67 -4.47
N GLU A 71 9.85 -11.95 -4.80
CA GLU A 71 8.65 -12.78 -5.05
C GLU A 71 7.71 -12.88 -3.86
N ASP A 72 8.24 -12.95 -2.63
CA ASP A 72 7.43 -13.06 -1.41
C ASP A 72 6.66 -11.77 -1.16
N LYS A 73 7.34 -10.62 -1.29
CA LYS A 73 6.71 -9.29 -1.14
C LYS A 73 5.66 -9.07 -2.23
N VAL A 74 5.97 -9.41 -3.48
CA VAL A 74 5.02 -9.32 -4.60
C VAL A 74 3.80 -10.23 -4.38
N THR A 75 4.01 -11.44 -3.88
CA THR A 75 2.92 -12.38 -3.59
C THR A 75 2.02 -11.85 -2.49
N LYS A 76 2.61 -11.36 -1.40
CA LYS A 76 1.87 -10.73 -0.29
C LYS A 76 1.08 -9.51 -0.76
N PHE A 77 1.69 -8.64 -1.58
CA PHE A 77 1.02 -7.49 -2.18
C PHE A 77 -0.20 -7.90 -3.01
N LYS A 78 -0.03 -8.91 -3.88
CA LYS A 78 -1.14 -9.46 -4.67
C LYS A 78 -2.25 -10.07 -3.79
N GLN A 79 -1.90 -10.66 -2.64
CA GLN A 79 -2.89 -11.13 -1.67
C GLN A 79 -3.66 -9.98 -1.03
N MET A 80 -2.99 -8.87 -0.67
CA MET A 80 -3.66 -7.66 -0.16
C MET A 80 -4.70 -7.13 -1.14
N LEU A 81 -4.38 -7.14 -2.45
CA LEU A 81 -5.32 -6.73 -3.50
C LEU A 81 -6.49 -7.70 -3.68
N LYS A 82 -6.25 -9.00 -3.47
CA LYS A 82 -7.21 -10.10 -3.65
C LYS A 82 -8.07 -10.41 -2.44
N ASN A 83 -7.90 -9.74 -1.29
CA ASN A 83 -8.86 -9.79 -0.18
C ASN A 83 -10.18 -9.06 -0.55
N GLU A 84 -10.69 -9.41 -1.73
CA GLU A 84 -12.04 -9.30 -2.25
C GLU A 84 -12.79 -10.46 -1.59
N ARG A 85 -13.70 -10.13 -0.68
CA ARG A 85 -14.49 -11.13 0.06
C ARG A 85 -15.61 -11.68 -0.80
#